data_AF-A0A6N2RX98-F1
#
_entry.id   AF-A0A6N2RX98-F1
#
_cell.length_a   1.000
_cell.length_b   1.000
_cell.length_c   1.000
_cell.angle_alpha   90.00
_cell.angle_beta   90.00
_cell.angle_gamma   90.00
#
_symmetry.space_group_name_H-M   'P 1'
#
loop_
_entity.id
_entity.type
_entity.pdbx_description
1 polymer ?
#
loop_
_entity_poly.entity_id
_entity_poly.type
_entity_poly.pdbx_seq_one_letter_code
_entity_poly.pdbx_strand_id
1 'polypeptide(L)'
;MKRTPFYRRPGRTGQFSGLRERVIWMIQTRGRPVTGSEIAEKFGVTLIEFNRVANGITRGSGQIAQIVESEKWINDDGICDRTFDLVTKPKVITPQGKSRLFTRRAIEQSQEGRRQECIARAARRRRLIAQGLYIDEMESIL
;
A
#
# COMPACT_ATOMS: atom_id res chain seq x y z
N MET A 1 6.27 17.25 14.56
CA MET A 1 5.50 17.12 13.29
C MET A 1 4.77 15.78 13.28
N LYS A 2 3.47 15.76 13.02
CA LYS A 2 2.68 14.51 12.95
C LYS A 2 3.03 13.84 11.61
N ARG A 3 3.63 12.64 11.64
CA ARG A 3 4.00 11.91 10.41
C ARG A 3 2.76 11.62 9.58
N THR A 4 2.85 11.89 8.27
CA THR A 4 1.81 11.51 7.31
C THR A 4 1.56 10.00 7.44
N PRO A 5 0.30 9.53 7.53
CA PRO A 5 -0.01 8.13 7.86
C PRO A 5 0.70 7.09 6.99
N PHE A 6 1.04 7.44 5.75
CA PHE A 6 1.56 6.53 4.73
C PHE A 6 2.98 5.99 5.03
N TYR A 7 3.79 6.72 5.79
CA TYR A 7 5.19 6.39 6.03
C TYR A 7 5.51 6.16 7.52
N ARG A 8 4.47 5.84 8.29
CA ARG A 8 4.64 5.28 9.63
C ARG A 8 5.32 3.89 9.64
N ARG A 9 5.59 3.31 8.46
CA ARG A 9 6.36 2.07 8.33
C ARG A 9 7.79 2.29 8.84
N PRO A 10 8.38 1.32 9.57
CA PRO A 10 9.75 1.42 10.04
C PRO A 10 10.68 1.32 8.84
N GLY A 11 11.06 2.48 8.27
CA GLY A 11 12.18 2.59 7.34
C GLY A 11 13.50 2.69 8.08
N ARG A 12 14.56 3.11 7.37
CA ARG A 12 15.89 3.40 7.96
C ARG A 12 15.75 4.19 9.26
N THR A 13 16.29 3.64 10.34
CA THR A 13 16.49 4.32 11.61
C THR A 13 17.72 5.22 11.51
N GLY A 14 17.70 6.38 12.19
CA GLY A 14 18.78 7.38 12.15
C GLY A 14 18.44 8.66 11.39
N GLN A 15 19.47 9.43 11.02
CA GLN A 15 19.38 10.81 10.51
C GLN A 15 18.54 10.94 9.22
N PHE A 16 18.56 9.90 8.37
CA PHE A 16 17.79 9.82 7.12
C PHE A 16 16.43 9.12 7.27
N SER A 17 15.90 9.00 8.49
CA SER A 17 14.55 8.45 8.69
C SER A 17 13.50 9.30 7.98
N GLY A 18 12.66 8.67 7.17
CA GLY A 18 11.66 9.36 6.35
C GLY A 18 12.27 10.28 5.27
N LEU A 19 13.49 10.01 4.80
CA LEU A 19 14.20 10.85 3.82
C LEU A 19 13.32 11.26 2.63
N ARG A 20 12.71 10.27 1.95
CA ARG A 20 11.86 10.52 0.78
C ARG A 20 10.66 11.41 1.12
N GLU A 21 10.01 11.21 2.27
CA GLU A 21 8.90 12.06 2.70
C GLU A 21 9.30 13.49 2.94
N ARG A 22 10.40 13.66 3.68
CA ARG A 22 10.86 14.97 4.11
C ARG A 22 11.26 15.81 2.90
N VAL A 23 11.85 15.17 1.89
CA VAL A 23 12.15 15.81 0.60
C VAL A 23 10.86 16.18 -0.15
N ILE A 24 9.89 15.27 -0.26
CA ILE A 24 8.57 15.58 -0.86
C ILE A 24 7.93 16.77 -0.15
N TRP A 25 7.94 16.77 1.18
CA TRP A 25 7.37 17.85 1.98
C TRP A 25 8.12 19.17 1.79
N MET A 26 9.45 19.15 1.68
CA MET A 26 10.23 20.35 1.37
C MET A 26 9.85 20.94 0.01
N ILE A 27 9.73 20.11 -1.02
CA ILE A 27 9.32 20.54 -2.37
C ILE A 27 7.91 21.14 -2.31
N GLN A 28 6.96 20.47 -1.65
CA GLN A 28 5.59 20.96 -1.51
C GLN A 28 5.48 22.26 -0.70
N THR A 29 6.22 22.37 0.41
CA THR A 29 6.17 23.53 1.30
C THR A 29 6.79 24.75 0.63
N ARG A 30 7.86 24.55 -0.15
CA ARG A 30 8.52 25.64 -0.88
C ARG A 30 7.85 25.96 -2.22
N GLY A 31 7.04 25.06 -2.75
CA GLY A 31 6.37 25.23 -4.05
C GLY A 31 7.32 25.29 -5.24
N ARG A 32 8.57 24.87 -5.08
CA ARG A 32 9.63 24.89 -6.09
C ARG A 32 10.57 23.68 -5.92
N PRO A 33 11.35 23.33 -6.96
CA PRO A 33 12.46 22.40 -6.82
C PRO A 33 13.41 22.83 -5.71
N VAL A 34 13.97 21.84 -5.01
CA VAL A 34 14.94 22.04 -3.93
C VAL A 34 16.29 21.47 -4.31
N THR A 35 17.37 22.13 -3.91
CA THR A 35 18.73 21.65 -4.19
C THR A 35 19.15 20.56 -3.20
N GLY A 36 20.11 19.72 -3.59
CA GLY A 36 20.73 18.76 -2.68
C GLY A 36 21.40 19.45 -1.51
N SER A 37 21.98 20.64 -1.71
CA SER A 37 22.53 21.48 -0.63
C SER A 37 21.47 21.89 0.40
N GLU A 38 20.32 22.39 -0.06
CA GLU A 38 19.20 22.76 0.82
C GLU A 38 18.66 21.56 1.61
N ILE A 39 18.64 20.38 0.99
CA ILE A 39 18.26 19.14 1.67
C ILE A 39 19.34 18.78 2.71
N ALA A 40 20.62 18.75 2.33
CA ALA A 40 21.71 18.38 3.22
C ALA A 40 21.73 19.25 4.50
N GLU A 41 21.58 20.57 4.33
CA GLU A 41 21.48 21.52 5.43
C GLU A 41 20.29 21.20 6.35
N LYS A 42 19.10 20.93 5.78
CA LYS A 42 17.91 20.59 6.58
C LYS A 42 18.04 19.29 7.37
N PHE A 43 18.90 18.39 6.94
CA PHE A 43 19.19 17.13 7.61
C PHE A 43 20.41 17.21 8.54
N GLY A 44 21.14 18.33 8.55
CA GLY A 44 22.37 18.50 9.32
C GLY A 44 23.48 17.56 8.85
N VAL A 45 23.55 17.28 7.55
CA VAL A 45 24.56 16.43 6.92
C VAL A 45 25.34 17.22 5.88
N THR A 46 26.51 16.73 5.52
CA THR A 46 27.24 17.28 4.39
C THR A 46 26.57 16.91 3.06
N LEU A 47 26.78 17.74 2.03
CA LEU A 47 26.30 17.43 0.67
C LEU A 47 26.87 16.10 0.14
N ILE A 48 28.10 15.76 0.53
CA ILE A 48 28.75 14.50 0.19
C ILE A 48 27.99 13.30 0.78
N GLU A 49 27.64 13.36 2.06
CA GLU A 49 26.86 12.31 2.73
C GLU A 49 25.47 12.17 2.13
N PHE A 50 24.82 13.29 1.82
CA PHE A 50 23.53 13.28 1.13
C PHE A 50 23.64 12.64 -0.26
N ASN A 51 24.67 12.98 -1.04
CA ASN A 51 24.88 12.43 -2.37
C ASN A 51 25.04 10.89 -2.39
N ARG A 52 25.60 10.30 -1.33
CA ARG A 52 25.69 8.82 -1.17
C ARG A 52 24.32 8.15 -1.08
N VAL A 53 23.31 8.85 -0.55
CA VAL A 53 21.94 8.32 -0.37
C VAL A 53 20.93 8.86 -1.38
N ALA A 54 21.24 9.95 -2.07
CA ALA A 54 20.36 10.64 -3.01
C ALA A 54 19.82 9.73 -4.13
N ASN A 55 20.65 8.83 -4.65
CA ASN A 55 20.24 7.87 -5.68
C ASN A 55 19.10 6.94 -5.21
N GLY A 56 18.93 6.74 -3.90
CA GLY A 56 17.81 5.96 -3.34
C GLY A 56 16.46 6.71 -3.39
N ILE A 57 16.48 8.03 -3.52
CA ILE A 57 15.29 8.89 -3.49
C ILE A 57 14.59 8.89 -4.85
N THR A 58 15.37 8.90 -5.93
CA THR A 58 14.91 8.90 -7.33
C THR A 58 14.65 7.50 -7.87
N ARG A 59 15.01 6.44 -7.13
CA ARG A 59 14.75 5.05 -7.53
C ARG A 59 13.25 4.69 -7.48
N GLY A 60 12.80 4.10 -8.58
CA GLY A 60 11.46 3.55 -8.78
C GLY A 60 10.40 4.58 -9.21
N SER A 61 9.42 4.13 -9.99
CA SER A 61 8.29 4.93 -10.52
C SER A 61 7.18 5.19 -9.49
N GLY A 62 7.55 5.33 -8.21
CA GLY A 62 6.66 5.25 -7.05
C GLY A 62 5.25 5.80 -7.27
N GLN A 63 4.24 4.93 -7.13
CA GLN A 63 2.84 5.22 -7.51
C GLN A 63 2.25 6.49 -6.87
N ILE A 64 2.74 6.87 -5.69
CA ILE A 64 2.18 7.96 -4.87
C ILE A 64 2.86 9.29 -5.16
N ALA A 65 4.17 9.28 -5.37
CA ALA A 65 4.98 10.45 -5.62
C ALA A 65 6.30 10.02 -6.28
N GLN A 66 6.55 10.59 -7.45
CA GLN A 66 7.79 10.38 -8.20
C GLN A 66 8.64 11.65 -8.11
N ILE A 67 9.86 11.48 -7.59
CA ILE A 67 10.87 12.54 -7.50
C ILE A 67 11.81 12.38 -8.70
N VAL A 68 12.06 13.48 -9.41
CA VAL A 68 13.01 13.54 -10.52
C VAL A 68 14.18 14.43 -10.13
N GLU A 69 15.36 14.06 -10.59
CA GLU A 69 16.57 14.87 -10.46
C GLU A 69 16.84 15.64 -11.76
N SER A 70 17.36 16.85 -11.63
CA SER A 70 17.90 17.60 -12.77
C SER A 70 19.30 17.11 -13.16
N GLU A 71 19.84 17.72 -14.23
CA GLU A 71 21.26 17.66 -14.52
C GLU A 71 22.09 18.11 -13.31
N LYS A 72 23.27 17.50 -13.21
CA LYS A 72 24.23 17.73 -12.13
C LYS A 72 25.12 18.91 -12.51
N TRP A 73 25.36 19.81 -11.56
CA TRP A 73 26.33 20.90 -11.71
C TRP A 73 27.33 20.90 -10.54
N ILE A 74 28.42 21.65 -10.70
CA ILE A 74 29.42 21.86 -9.64
C ILE A 74 29.04 23.15 -8.91
N ASN A 75 28.85 23.05 -7.60
CA ASN A 75 28.57 24.20 -6.75
C ASN A 75 29.84 25.00 -6.44
N ASP A 76 29.70 26.18 -5.83
CA ASP A 76 30.81 27.07 -5.47
C ASP A 76 31.88 26.38 -4.59
N ASP A 77 31.48 25.39 -3.79
CA ASP A 77 32.37 24.56 -2.96
C ASP A 77 33.10 23.44 -3.74
N GLY A 78 32.96 23.38 -5.07
CA GLY A 78 33.51 22.31 -5.91
C GLY A 78 32.78 20.96 -5.78
N ILE A 79 31.65 20.92 -5.08
CA ILE A 79 30.88 19.69 -4.84
C ILE A 79 29.74 19.59 -5.86
N CYS A 80 29.51 18.39 -6.39
CA CYS A 80 28.42 18.12 -7.31
C CYS A 80 27.06 18.23 -6.60
N ASP A 81 26.18 19.11 -7.11
CA ASP A 81 24.80 19.28 -6.66
C ASP A 81 23.80 19.03 -7.80
N ARG A 82 22.53 18.83 -7.43
CA ARG A 82 21.40 18.63 -8.34
C ARG A 82 20.11 19.16 -7.71
N THR A 83 19.11 19.51 -8.51
CA THR A 83 17.77 19.84 -8.00
C THR A 83 16.87 18.61 -7.98
N PHE A 84 15.91 18.60 -7.05
CA PHE A 84 14.89 17.58 -6.92
C PHE A 84 13.51 18.23 -7.05
N ASP A 85 12.67 17.65 -7.91
CA ASP A 85 11.30 18.08 -8.15
C ASP A 85 10.32 16.89 -8.18
N LEU A 86 9.02 17.19 -8.13
CA LEU A 86 7.94 16.22 -8.21
C LEU A 86 7.28 16.25 -9.59
N VAL A 87 7.25 15.10 -10.27
CA VAL A 87 6.57 14.97 -11.59
C VAL A 87 5.08 15.30 -11.47
N THR A 88 4.46 14.82 -10.39
CA THR A 88 3.05 15.02 -10.11
C THR A 88 2.83 15.31 -8.64
N LYS A 89 1.78 16.09 -8.36
CA LYS A 89 1.34 16.31 -6.98
C LYS A 89 1.02 14.95 -6.35
N PRO A 90 1.58 14.64 -5.16
CA PRO A 90 1.32 13.39 -4.49
C PRO A 90 -0.18 13.13 -4.30
N LYS A 91 -0.64 11.93 -4.65
CA LYS A 91 -2.04 11.52 -4.49
C LYS A 91 -2.15 10.39 -3.47
N VAL A 92 -3.22 10.44 -2.67
CA VAL A 92 -3.56 9.32 -1.77
C VAL A 92 -4.08 8.18 -2.63
N ILE A 93 -3.36 7.07 -2.66
CA ILE A 93 -3.84 5.83 -3.27
C ILE A 93 -4.45 4.99 -2.15
N THR A 94 -5.76 4.86 -2.17
CA THR A 94 -6.46 3.89 -1.33
C THR A 94 -6.14 2.50 -1.86
N PRO A 95 -5.53 1.60 -1.05
CA PRO A 95 -5.29 0.24 -1.50
C PRO A 95 -6.64 -0.39 -1.84
N GLN A 96 -6.81 -0.80 -3.09
CA GLN A 96 -7.97 -1.61 -3.45
C GLN A 96 -7.79 -2.97 -2.78
N GLY A 97 -8.75 -3.34 -1.94
CA GLY A 97 -8.77 -4.66 -1.32
C GLY A 97 -8.73 -5.75 -2.38
N LYS A 98 -8.13 -6.90 -2.06
CA LYS A 98 -8.26 -8.07 -2.91
C LYS A 98 -9.74 -8.44 -3.01
N SER A 99 -10.19 -8.81 -4.21
CA SER A 99 -11.49 -9.46 -4.36
C SER A 99 -11.57 -10.64 -3.40
N ARG A 100 -12.64 -10.73 -2.61
CA ARG A 100 -12.84 -11.85 -1.68
C ARG A 100 -12.97 -13.12 -2.51
N LEU A 101 -12.07 -14.08 -2.27
CA LEU A 101 -12.13 -15.38 -2.92
C LEU A 101 -13.18 -16.22 -2.20
N PHE A 102 -14.19 -16.67 -2.94
CA PHE A 102 -15.17 -17.63 -2.46
C PHE A 102 -14.97 -18.96 -3.18
N THR A 103 -15.15 -20.07 -2.48
CA THR A 103 -15.21 -21.38 -3.11
C THR A 103 -16.52 -21.50 -3.89
N ARG A 104 -16.52 -22.29 -4.98
CA ARG A 104 -17.73 -22.52 -5.79
C ARG A 104 -18.91 -23.00 -4.92
N ARG A 105 -18.63 -23.87 -3.96
CA ARG A 105 -19.61 -24.40 -2.99
C ARG A 105 -20.20 -23.32 -2.09
N ALA A 106 -19.41 -22.35 -1.64
CA ALA A 106 -19.91 -21.25 -0.81
C ALA A 106 -20.87 -20.34 -1.61
N ILE A 107 -20.57 -20.11 -2.90
CA ILE A 107 -21.46 -19.36 -3.79
C ILE A 107 -22.77 -20.12 -3.99
N GLU A 108 -22.71 -21.42 -4.30
CA GLU A 108 -23.88 -22.29 -4.47
C GLU A 108 -24.76 -22.34 -3.20
N GLN A 109 -24.17 -22.35 -2.01
CA GLN A 109 -24.91 -22.31 -0.74
C GLN A 109 -25.53 -20.95 -0.41
N SER A 110 -24.97 -19.86 -0.94
CA SER A 110 -25.48 -18.51 -0.73
C SER A 110 -26.63 -18.14 -1.67
N GLN A 111 -26.99 -19.02 -2.62
CA GLN A 111 -28.10 -18.77 -3.54
C GLN A 111 -29.42 -18.61 -2.79
N GLU A 112 -30.26 -17.72 -3.32
CA GLU A 112 -31.60 -17.48 -2.81
C GLU A 112 -32.42 -18.78 -2.82
N GLY A 113 -33.23 -19.02 -1.78
CA GLY A 113 -34.00 -20.25 -1.62
C GLY A 113 -33.26 -21.44 -1.00
N ARG A 114 -31.91 -21.51 -1.04
CA ARG A 114 -31.15 -22.63 -0.43
C ARG A 114 -31.40 -22.80 1.07
N ARG A 115 -31.61 -21.69 1.79
CA ARG A 115 -31.96 -21.74 3.21
C ARG A 115 -33.30 -22.47 3.42
N GLN A 116 -34.30 -22.18 2.59
CA GLN A 116 -35.63 -22.80 2.69
C GLN A 116 -35.56 -24.28 2.31
N GLU A 117 -34.80 -24.64 1.27
CA GLU A 117 -34.56 -26.04 0.91
C GLU A 117 -33.89 -26.83 2.04
N CYS A 118 -32.84 -26.26 2.66
CA CYS A 118 -32.17 -26.89 3.80
C CYS A 118 -33.13 -27.09 4.99
N ILE A 119 -34.00 -26.11 5.26
CA ILE A 119 -35.03 -26.22 6.32
C ILE A 119 -36.03 -27.32 5.97
N ALA A 120 -36.52 -27.38 4.73
CA ALA A 120 -37.46 -28.40 4.29
C ALA A 120 -36.85 -29.81 4.36
N ARG A 121 -35.59 -29.96 3.93
CA ARG A 121 -34.86 -31.23 3.99
C ARG A 121 -34.65 -31.66 5.44
N ALA A 122 -34.27 -30.76 6.34
CA ALA A 122 -34.16 -31.04 7.76
C ALA A 122 -35.49 -31.48 8.40
N ALA A 123 -36.60 -30.82 8.04
CA ALA A 123 -37.93 -31.19 8.51
C ALA A 123 -38.35 -32.59 8.03
N ARG A 124 -38.02 -32.94 6.77
CA ARG A 124 -38.24 -34.28 6.23
C ARG A 124 -37.40 -35.33 6.97
N ARG A 125 -36.10 -35.09 7.16
CA ARG A 125 -35.21 -35.99 7.94
C ARG A 125 -35.79 -36.28 9.31
N ARG A 126 -36.24 -35.24 10.03
CA ARG A 126 -36.85 -35.38 11.35
C ARG A 126 -38.05 -36.35 11.34
N ARG A 127 -38.92 -36.27 10.32
CA ARG A 127 -40.09 -37.16 10.20
C ARG A 127 -39.67 -38.61 9.95
N LEU A 128 -38.72 -38.83 9.05
CA LEU A 128 -38.24 -40.18 8.72
C LEU A 128 -37.52 -40.84 9.90
N ILE A 129 -36.72 -40.08 10.65
CA ILE A 129 -36.06 -40.56 11.87
C ILE A 129 -37.12 -40.96 12.91
N ALA A 130 -38.14 -40.13 13.12
CA ALA A 130 -39.21 -40.42 14.07
C ALA A 130 -40.01 -41.70 13.70
N GLN A 131 -40.08 -42.03 12.41
CA GLN A 131 -40.75 -43.24 11.91
C GLN A 131 -39.81 -44.47 11.86
N GLY A 132 -38.52 -44.32 12.18
CA GLY A 132 -37.53 -45.39 12.07
C GLY A 132 -37.15 -45.76 10.62
N LEU A 133 -37.48 -44.92 9.65
CA LEU A 133 -37.32 -45.18 8.21
C LEU A 133 -36.14 -44.42 7.58
N TYR A 134 -35.33 -43.75 8.39
CA TYR A 134 -34.22 -42.93 7.89
C TYR A 134 -32.97 -43.77 7.59
N ILE A 135 -32.46 -43.65 6.36
CA ILE A 135 -31.19 -44.23 5.91
C ILE A 135 -30.41 -43.10 5.22
N ASP A 136 -29.18 -42.84 5.65
CA ASP A 136 -28.35 -41.73 5.12
C ASP A 136 -28.11 -41.83 3.60
N GLU A 137 -28.03 -43.05 3.06
CA GLU A 137 -27.76 -43.33 1.65
C GLU A 137 -28.92 -42.84 0.74
N MET A 138 -30.15 -42.81 1.24
CA MET A 138 -31.35 -42.35 0.51
C MET A 138 -31.35 -40.84 0.25
N GLU A 139 -30.54 -40.06 0.96
CA GLU A 139 -30.43 -38.62 0.75
C GLU A 139 -29.52 -38.22 -0.41
N SER A 140 -28.74 -39.16 -0.95
CA SER A 140 -27.89 -38.91 -2.11
C SER A 140 -28.63 -39.08 -3.44
N ILE A 141 -29.84 -39.68 -3.40
CA ILE A 141 -30.64 -40.07 -4.57
C ILE A 141 -31.86 -39.14 -4.76
N LEU A 142 -32.23 -38.37 -3.73
CA LEU A 142 -33.37 -37.43 -3.70
C LEU A 142 -32.91 -35.97 -3.85
#